data_AF-A0A0F8F3W5-F1
#
_entry.id   AF-A0A0F8F3W5-F1
#
_cell.length_a   1.000
_cell.length_b   1.000
_cell.length_c   1.000
_cell.angle_alpha   90.00
_cell.angle_beta   90.00
_cell.angle_gamma   90.00
#
_symmetry.space_group_name_H-M   'P 1'
#
loop_
_entity.id
_entity.type
_entity.pdbx_description
1 polymer ?
#
loop_
_entity_poly.entity_id
_entity_poly.type
_entity_poly.pdbx_seq_one_letter_code
_entity_poly.pdbx_strand_id
1 'polypeptide(L)'
;MEDSKIKEEIWIEKYRPVRLNQVAGQDDIIERLMSYVATKNLPHLLFSGPPGVGKTASAVSIAREIFGEELWRENFTELNASDERGIDIVRNKIKNFAKTAPIGGAPFKIIFLDEADALTSDAQSALRRT
;
A
#
# COMPACT_ATOMS: atom_id res chain seq x y z
N MET A 1 -12.61 -3.53 -36.94
CA MET A 1 -12.07 -4.69 -36.21
C MET A 1 -10.67 -4.31 -35.86
N GLU A 2 -10.51 -3.76 -34.67
CA GLU A 2 -9.32 -3.02 -34.26
C GLU A 2 -8.38 -3.99 -33.53
N ASP A 3 -7.15 -4.02 -33.99
CA ASP A 3 -6.08 -4.88 -33.49
C ASP A 3 -5.92 -4.71 -31.97
N SER A 4 -6.43 -5.69 -31.22
CA SER A 4 -6.07 -5.91 -29.83
C SER A 4 -4.62 -6.37 -29.78
N LYS A 5 -3.68 -5.44 -29.87
CA LYS A 5 -2.28 -5.65 -29.51
C LYS A 5 -2.25 -6.30 -28.14
N ILE A 6 -1.87 -7.57 -28.08
CA ILE A 6 -1.46 -8.23 -26.85
C ILE A 6 -0.30 -7.39 -26.33
N LYS A 7 -0.58 -6.57 -25.30
CA LYS A 7 0.46 -5.90 -24.54
C LYS A 7 1.29 -7.03 -23.95
N GLU A 8 2.54 -7.18 -24.36
CA GLU A 8 3.49 -8.05 -23.65
C GLU A 8 3.63 -7.48 -22.24
N GLU A 9 2.79 -7.98 -21.32
CA GLU A 9 2.86 -7.59 -19.93
C GLU A 9 4.10 -8.23 -19.30
N ILE A 10 4.93 -7.39 -18.68
CA ILE A 10 6.08 -7.81 -17.90
C ILE A 10 5.58 -8.80 -16.85
N TRP A 11 6.18 -10.00 -16.81
CA TRP A 11 5.70 -11.10 -15.96
C TRP A 11 5.62 -10.72 -14.48
N ILE A 12 6.54 -9.86 -14.03
CA ILE A 12 6.56 -9.35 -12.66
C ILE A 12 5.25 -8.63 -12.30
N GLU A 13 4.68 -7.87 -13.23
CA GLU A 13 3.38 -7.20 -13.01
C GLU A 13 2.21 -8.16 -13.22
N LYS A 14 2.29 -8.99 -14.26
CA LYS A 14 1.23 -9.95 -14.60
C LYS A 14 0.96 -10.94 -13.45
N TYR A 15 2.01 -11.39 -12.78
CA TYR A 15 1.93 -12.36 -11.67
C TYR A 15 2.12 -11.69 -10.30
N ARG A 16 2.06 -10.36 -10.21
CA ARG A 16 2.12 -9.65 -8.93
C ARG A 16 0.95 -10.13 -8.05
N PRO A 17 1.21 -10.61 -6.81
CA PRO A 17 0.15 -11.04 -5.90
C PRO A 17 -0.91 -9.95 -5.68
N VAL A 18 -2.18 -10.35 -5.74
CA VAL A 18 -3.35 -9.48 -5.53
C VAL A 18 -4.14 -9.86 -4.28
N ARG A 19 -3.76 -10.97 -3.65
CA ARG A 19 -4.26 -11.49 -2.37
C ARG A 19 -3.09 -11.91 -1.50
N LEU A 20 -3.26 -11.83 -0.19
CA LEU A 20 -2.24 -12.19 0.80
C LEU A 20 -1.79 -13.65 0.65
N ASN A 21 -2.73 -14.57 0.40
CA ASN A 21 -2.43 -15.99 0.21
C ASN A 21 -1.65 -16.32 -1.09
N GLN A 22 -1.43 -15.34 -1.97
CA GLN A 22 -0.61 -15.50 -3.18
C GLN A 22 0.85 -15.06 -2.96
N VAL A 23 1.16 -14.44 -1.82
CA VAL A 23 2.52 -14.05 -1.47
C VAL A 23 3.28 -15.28 -0.97
N ALA A 24 4.29 -15.70 -1.73
CA ALA A 24 5.06 -16.90 -1.43
C ALA A 24 6.19 -16.64 -0.41
N GLY A 25 6.44 -17.62 0.47
CA GLY A 25 7.63 -17.66 1.33
C GLY A 25 7.59 -16.74 2.55
N GLN A 26 6.40 -16.29 2.97
CA GLN A 26 6.19 -15.41 4.13
C GLN A 26 5.05 -15.92 5.04
N ASP A 27 4.88 -17.23 5.15
CA ASP A 27 3.67 -17.89 5.70
C ASP A 27 3.22 -17.32 7.06
N ASP A 28 4.12 -17.23 8.05
CA ASP A 28 3.82 -16.70 9.39
C ASP A 28 3.35 -15.22 9.36
N ILE A 29 3.94 -14.41 8.47
CA ILE A 29 3.59 -12.99 8.32
C ILE A 29 2.22 -12.90 7.65
N ILE A 30 1.99 -13.70 6.61
CA ILE A 30 0.72 -13.74 5.87
C ILE A 30 -0.42 -14.16 6.79
N GLU A 31 -0.23 -15.16 7.65
CA GLU A 31 -1.22 -15.56 8.65
C GLU A 31 -1.63 -14.38 9.56
N ARG A 32 -0.65 -13.63 10.07
CA ARG A 32 -0.91 -12.47 10.94
C ARG A 32 -1.62 -11.34 10.18
N LEU A 33 -1.19 -11.04 8.95
CA LEU A 33 -1.83 -10.03 8.11
C LEU A 33 -3.28 -10.40 7.79
N MET A 34 -3.57 -11.67 7.50
CA MET A 34 -4.93 -12.15 7.29
C MET A 34 -5.81 -11.94 8.52
N SER A 35 -5.28 -12.15 9.74
CA SER A 35 -6.02 -11.85 10.98
C SER A 35 -6.37 -10.36 11.12
N TYR A 36 -5.46 -9.44 10.74
CA TYR A 36 -5.74 -8.00 10.77
C TYR A 36 -6.78 -7.59 9.73
N VAL A 37 -6.71 -8.17 8.53
CA VAL A 37 -7.70 -7.95 7.46
C VAL A 37 -9.08 -8.45 7.89
N ALA A 38 -9.18 -9.67 8.44
CA ALA A 38 -10.43 -10.27 8.86
C ALA A 38 -11.14 -9.46 9.96
N THR A 39 -10.37 -8.92 10.91
CA THR A 39 -10.89 -8.08 12.00
C THR A 39 -11.11 -6.62 11.59
N LYS A 40 -10.66 -6.23 10.39
CA LYS A 40 -10.58 -4.83 9.95
C LYS A 40 -9.93 -3.92 11.00
N ASN A 41 -8.93 -4.45 11.68
CA ASN A 41 -8.16 -3.74 12.69
C ASN A 41 -6.68 -3.83 12.34
N LEU A 42 -6.25 -2.92 11.46
CA LEU A 42 -4.90 -2.88 10.93
C LEU A 42 -4.09 -1.84 11.72
N PRO A 43 -3.09 -2.25 12.52
CA PRO A 43 -2.17 -1.29 13.13
C PRO A 43 -1.28 -0.64 12.06
N HIS A 44 -0.55 0.41 12.42
CA HIS A 44 0.53 0.90 11.56
C HIS A 44 1.62 -0.18 11.43
N LEU A 45 2.00 -0.48 10.20
CA LEU A 45 2.97 -1.55 9.87
C LEU A 45 4.24 -0.95 9.29
N LEU A 46 5.37 -1.62 9.58
CA LEU A 46 6.65 -1.37 8.92
C LEU A 46 7.07 -2.66 8.22
N PHE A 47 7.15 -2.64 6.89
CA PHE A 47 7.67 -3.75 6.12
C PHE A 47 9.16 -3.54 5.85
N SER A 48 9.99 -4.45 6.38
CA SER A 48 11.44 -4.44 6.19
C SER A 48 11.91 -5.78 5.64
N GLY A 49 12.85 -5.75 4.70
CA GLY A 49 13.46 -6.96 4.13
C GLY A 49 14.07 -6.72 2.74
N PRO A 50 14.74 -7.72 2.17
CA PRO A 50 15.37 -7.63 0.85
C PRO A 50 14.39 -7.23 -0.27
N PRO A 51 14.88 -6.72 -1.43
CA PRO A 51 14.03 -6.49 -2.59
C PRO A 51 13.38 -7.80 -3.08
N GLY A 52 12.17 -7.71 -3.64
CA GLY A 52 11.48 -8.85 -4.26
C GLY A 52 10.76 -9.83 -3.32
N VAL A 53 10.77 -9.62 -1.99
CA VAL A 53 10.13 -10.54 -1.02
C VAL A 53 8.63 -10.31 -0.79
N GLY A 54 7.98 -9.46 -1.61
CA GLY A 54 6.53 -9.24 -1.52
C GLY A 54 6.06 -8.14 -0.58
N LYS A 55 6.92 -7.21 -0.14
CA LYS A 55 6.54 -6.07 0.73
C LYS A 55 5.43 -5.19 0.14
N THR A 56 5.69 -4.60 -1.02
CA THR A 56 4.73 -3.74 -1.74
C THR A 56 3.48 -4.54 -2.17
N ALA A 57 3.68 -5.78 -2.63
CA ALA A 57 2.57 -6.66 -3.00
C ALA A 57 1.64 -6.98 -1.81
N SER A 58 2.20 -7.15 -0.61
CA SER A 58 1.41 -7.39 0.61
C SER A 58 0.59 -6.15 0.99
N ALA A 59 1.17 -4.95 0.91
CA ALA A 59 0.45 -3.70 1.17
C ALA A 59 -0.77 -3.52 0.24
N VAL A 60 -0.58 -3.76 -1.06
CA VAL A 60 -1.67 -3.69 -2.05
C VAL A 60 -2.72 -4.78 -1.80
N SER A 61 -2.27 -6.00 -1.47
CA SER A 61 -3.17 -7.12 -1.19
C SER A 61 -4.07 -6.85 0.03
N ILE A 62 -3.50 -6.29 1.12
CA ILE A 62 -4.27 -5.86 2.29
C ILE A 62 -5.36 -4.86 1.89
N ALA A 63 -5.01 -3.83 1.12
CA ALA A 63 -5.97 -2.81 0.70
C ALA A 63 -7.11 -3.41 -0.14
N ARG A 64 -6.79 -4.30 -1.07
CA ARG A 64 -7.78 -4.99 -1.91
C ARG A 64 -8.70 -5.89 -1.09
N GLU A 65 -8.18 -6.59 -0.08
CA GLU A 65 -9.00 -7.47 0.75
C GLU A 65 -9.89 -6.69 1.73
N ILE A 66 -9.42 -5.57 2.29
CA ILE A 66 -10.23 -4.76 3.22
C ILE A 66 -11.30 -3.95 2.49
N PHE A 67 -10.96 -3.35 1.35
CA PHE A 67 -11.81 -2.39 0.65
C PHE A 67 -12.53 -2.96 -0.59
N GLY A 68 -12.14 -4.14 -1.07
CA GLY A 68 -12.66 -4.75 -2.28
C GLY A 68 -12.06 -4.17 -3.57
N GLU A 69 -12.26 -4.89 -4.68
CA GLU A 69 -11.63 -4.56 -5.97
C GLU A 69 -12.06 -3.22 -6.56
N GLU A 70 -13.29 -2.79 -6.29
CA GLU A 70 -13.85 -1.57 -6.86
C GLU A 70 -13.41 -0.30 -6.11
N LEU A 71 -13.21 -0.40 -4.78
CA LEU A 71 -13.05 0.76 -3.91
C LEU A 71 -11.66 0.88 -3.27
N TRP A 72 -10.78 -0.10 -3.42
CA TRP A 72 -9.47 -0.04 -2.75
C TRP A 72 -8.65 1.18 -3.17
N ARG A 73 -8.71 1.59 -4.44
CA ARG A 73 -7.96 2.75 -4.94
C ARG A 73 -8.41 4.07 -4.32
N GLU A 74 -9.66 4.17 -3.89
CA GLU A 74 -10.23 5.37 -3.26
C GLU A 74 -9.81 5.50 -1.79
N ASN A 75 -9.49 4.37 -1.15
CA ASN A 75 -9.10 4.28 0.25
C ASN A 75 -7.62 3.94 0.45
N PHE A 76 -6.84 3.82 -0.63
CA PHE A 76 -5.41 3.52 -0.60
C PHE A 76 -4.63 4.57 -1.40
N THR A 77 -3.59 5.15 -0.79
CA THR A 77 -2.65 6.02 -1.50
C THR A 77 -1.22 5.51 -1.32
N GLU A 78 -0.50 5.38 -2.42
CA GLU A 78 0.91 5.02 -2.45
C GLU A 78 1.75 6.26 -2.72
N LEU A 79 2.79 6.44 -1.91
CA LEU A 79 3.77 7.51 -2.01
C LEU A 79 5.15 6.87 -2.03
N ASN A 80 5.88 7.05 -3.14
CA ASN A 80 7.29 6.69 -3.17
C ASN A 80 8.10 7.84 -2.54
N ALA A 81 8.71 7.57 -1.40
CA ALA A 81 9.45 8.59 -0.65
C ALA A 81 10.74 9.05 -1.35
N SER A 82 11.32 8.24 -2.25
CA SER A 82 12.51 8.64 -3.00
C SER A 82 12.21 9.61 -4.14
N ASP A 83 11.04 9.48 -4.77
CA ASP A 83 10.58 10.35 -5.86
C ASP A 83 9.99 11.66 -5.31
N GLU A 84 9.15 11.57 -4.27
CA GLU A 84 8.50 12.72 -3.63
C GLU A 84 9.41 13.37 -2.57
N ARG A 85 10.59 13.87 -3.01
CA ARG A 85 11.66 14.39 -2.13
C ARG A 85 11.30 15.61 -1.27
N GLY A 86 10.22 16.32 -1.59
CA GLY A 86 9.81 17.52 -0.88
C GLY A 86 9.01 17.19 0.37
N ILE A 87 9.50 17.59 1.55
CA ILE A 87 8.77 17.46 2.82
C ILE A 87 7.35 18.01 2.73
N ASP A 88 7.16 19.10 1.99
CA ASP A 88 5.87 19.75 1.80
C ASP A 88 4.92 18.92 0.93
N ILE A 89 5.44 18.17 -0.05
CA ILE A 89 4.63 17.31 -0.92
C ILE A 89 4.08 16.13 -0.11
N VAL A 90 4.98 15.41 0.56
CA VAL A 90 4.63 14.27 1.42
C VAL A 90 3.64 14.71 2.51
N ARG A 91 3.96 15.80 3.22
CA ARG A 91 3.11 16.32 4.29
C ARG A 91 1.73 16.74 3.79
N ASN A 92 1.64 17.50 2.69
CA ASN A 92 0.36 18.00 2.22
C ASN A 92 -0.51 16.89 1.63
N LYS A 93 0.07 15.98 0.85
CA LYS A 93 -0.65 14.85 0.24
C LYS A 93 -1.20 13.91 1.31
N ILE A 94 -0.36 13.56 2.31
CA ILE A 94 -0.76 12.73 3.45
C ILE A 94 -1.83 13.44 4.28
N LYS A 95 -1.64 14.71 4.63
CA LYS A 95 -2.63 15.47 5.41
C LYS A 95 -3.97 15.58 4.72
N ASN A 96 -3.98 15.86 3.41
CA ASN A 96 -5.22 16.00 2.67
C ASN A 96 -5.95 14.67 2.56
N PHE A 97 -5.22 13.58 2.29
CA PHE A 97 -5.82 12.25 2.22
C PHE A 97 -6.35 11.80 3.58
N ALA A 98 -5.57 11.93 4.65
CA ALA A 98 -5.96 11.55 6.00
C ALA A 98 -7.15 12.34 6.56
N LYS A 99 -7.35 13.59 6.13
CA LYS A 99 -8.48 14.44 6.55
C LYS A 99 -9.81 14.08 5.88
N THR A 100 -9.78 13.37 4.76
CA THR A 100 -11.00 13.00 4.03
C THR A 100 -11.58 11.71 4.59
N ALA A 101 -12.91 11.65 4.68
CA ALA A 101 -13.60 10.45 5.15
C ALA A 101 -13.32 9.25 4.22
N PRO A 102 -13.20 8.02 4.77
CA PRO A 102 -13.18 6.79 3.99
C PRO A 102 -14.43 6.67 3.09
N ILE A 103 -14.25 6.10 1.89
CA ILE A 103 -15.30 5.95 0.88
C ILE A 103 -15.91 4.54 1.00
N GLY A 104 -17.22 4.44 0.73
CA GLY A 104 -17.93 3.15 0.65
C GLY A 104 -18.07 2.40 1.99
N GLY A 105 -18.13 3.13 3.11
CA GLY A 105 -18.25 2.54 4.44
C GLY A 105 -16.99 1.85 4.94
N ALA A 106 -15.83 2.11 4.32
CA ALA A 106 -14.55 1.63 4.81
C ALA A 106 -14.26 2.16 6.23
N PRO A 107 -13.65 1.34 7.11
CA PRO A 107 -13.39 1.73 8.50
C PRO A 107 -12.27 2.77 8.62
N PHE A 108 -11.36 2.83 7.66
CA PHE A 108 -10.21 3.73 7.61
C PHE A 108 -9.66 3.81 6.17
N LYS A 109 -8.65 4.66 5.98
CA LYS A 109 -7.84 4.72 4.76
C LYS A 109 -6.42 4.20 5.02
N ILE A 110 -5.74 3.74 3.98
CA ILE A 110 -4.36 3.27 4.03
C ILE A 110 -3.47 4.24 3.25
N ILE A 111 -2.38 4.67 3.89
CA ILE A 111 -1.29 5.39 3.26
C ILE A 111 -0.09 4.45 3.26
N PHE A 112 0.39 4.08 2.08
CA PHE A 112 1.57 3.25 1.91
C PHE A 112 2.74 4.13 1.47
N LEU A 113 3.78 4.17 2.30
CA LEU A 113 5.03 4.88 2.01
C LEU A 113 6.04 3.85 1.53
N ASP A 114 6.25 3.77 0.22
CA ASP A 114 7.32 2.93 -0.34
C ASP A 114 8.66 3.64 -0.21
N GLU A 115 9.74 2.86 -0.10
CA GLU A 115 11.11 3.34 0.13
C GLU A 115 11.21 4.34 1.30
N ALA A 116 10.48 4.06 2.40
CA ALA A 116 10.39 4.94 3.56
C ALA A 116 11.75 5.24 4.24
N ASP A 117 12.78 4.44 3.95
CA ASP A 117 14.17 4.70 4.34
C ASP A 117 14.77 5.94 3.64
N ALA A 118 14.22 6.36 2.50
CA ALA A 118 14.57 7.61 1.84
C ALA A 118 13.98 8.88 2.50
N LEU A 119 13.09 8.74 3.49
CA LEU A 119 12.48 9.88 4.18
C LEU A 119 13.50 10.63 5.04
N THR A 120 13.53 11.96 4.89
CA THR A 120 14.30 12.84 5.78
C THR A 120 13.76 12.80 7.21
N SER A 121 14.63 13.08 8.19
CA SER A 121 14.24 13.14 9.62
C SER A 121 13.11 14.14 9.89
N ASP A 122 13.08 15.24 9.15
CA ASP A 122 12.02 16.25 9.25
C ASP A 122 10.70 15.71 8.72
N ALA A 123 10.71 14.98 7.59
CA ALA A 123 9.51 14.35 7.05
C ALA A 123 8.97 13.30 8.03
N GLN A 124 9.83 12.43 8.57
CA GLN A 124 9.44 11.44 9.60
C GLN A 124 8.84 12.12 10.84
N SER A 125 9.43 13.24 11.28
CA SER A 125 8.92 14.00 12.43
C SER A 125 7.57 14.65 12.15
N ALA A 126 7.34 15.11 10.93
CA ALA A 126 6.06 15.67 10.50
C ALA A 126 4.94 14.61 10.52
N LEU A 127 5.25 13.35 10.17
CA LEU A 127 4.28 12.25 10.15
C LEU A 127 3.80 11.82 11.54
N ARG A 128 4.62 12.01 12.59
CA ARG A 128 4.24 11.67 13.97
C ARG A 128 3.13 12.55 14.56
N ARG A 129 2.88 13.73 13.96
CA ARG A 129 1.97 14.77 14.50
C ARG A 129 0.74 15.00 13.61
N THR A 130 0.46 14.07 12.70
CA THR A 130 -0.64 14.14 11.74
C THR A 130 -1.84 13.38 12.24
#